data_AF-A0ABD3T213-F1
#
_entry.id   AF-A0ABD3T213-F1
#
_cell.length_a   1.000
_cell.length_b   1.000
_cell.length_c   1.000
_cell.angle_alpha   90.00
_cell.angle_beta   90.00
_cell.angle_gamma   90.00
#
_symmetry.space_group_name_H-M   'P 1'
#
loop_
_entity.id
_entity.type
_entity.pdbx_description
1 polymer ?
#
loop_
_entity_poly.entity_id
_entity_poly.type
_entity_poly.pdbx_seq_one_letter_code
_entity_poly.pdbx_strand_id
1 'polypeptide(L)'
;MTSSTNDSQGKDSFNKMTEGLSKEMGELSTLYGVEACAIFFNDGEPKPEVWPSHETAHAMLERLQMLQKRDQLQKLANEEKILRDQLQNKKDELSRLRKENKKKELKVFMYKCMAGLASVSDFDFRDMDDMILIMNETQQELNARMNGGELHYVASSNEVVEGSGPPSSPMNSTDTTQSLD
;
A
#
# COMPACT_ATOMS: atom_id res chain seq x y z
N MET A 1 -49.00 19.29 -23.49
CA MET A 1 -49.37 17.86 -23.52
C MET A 1 -50.79 17.78 -24.07
N THR A 2 -50.94 17.51 -25.37
CA THR A 2 -52.24 17.38 -26.02
C THR A 2 -52.58 15.90 -26.10
N SER A 3 -53.42 15.43 -25.18
CA SER A 3 -54.04 14.11 -25.23
C SER A 3 -55.10 14.13 -26.33
N SER A 4 -54.71 13.76 -27.55
CA SER A 4 -55.65 13.59 -28.65
C SER A 4 -56.37 12.26 -28.51
N THR A 5 -57.68 12.36 -28.25
CA THR A 5 -58.68 11.30 -28.29
C THR A 5 -58.68 10.60 -29.66
N ASN A 6 -58.01 9.45 -29.75
CA ASN A 6 -58.20 8.46 -30.81
C ASN A 6 -57.64 7.10 -30.37
N ASP A 7 -58.31 6.49 -29.38
CA ASP A 7 -57.85 5.23 -28.75
C ASP A 7 -57.62 4.09 -29.75
N SER A 8 -58.37 4.04 -30.85
CA SER A 8 -58.16 3.01 -31.89
C SER A 8 -56.92 3.26 -32.75
N GLN A 9 -56.66 4.51 -33.15
CA GLN A 9 -55.52 4.86 -34.01
C GLN A 9 -54.19 4.81 -33.24
N GLY A 10 -54.21 5.13 -31.94
CA GLY A 10 -53.05 4.97 -31.05
C GLY A 10 -52.65 3.51 -30.86
N LYS A 11 -53.65 2.62 -30.70
CA LYS A 11 -53.45 1.18 -30.52
C LYS A 11 -52.87 0.50 -31.77
N ASP A 12 -53.39 0.82 -32.95
CA ASP A 12 -52.86 0.27 -34.21
C ASP A 12 -51.42 0.72 -34.49
N SER A 13 -51.08 1.96 -34.11
CA SER A 13 -49.72 2.49 -34.28
C SER A 13 -48.75 1.85 -33.29
N PHE A 14 -49.19 1.60 -32.06
CA PHE A 14 -48.42 0.88 -31.05
C PHE A 14 -48.11 -0.55 -31.50
N ASN A 15 -49.12 -1.32 -31.90
CA ASN A 15 -48.95 -2.70 -32.34
C ASN A 15 -47.99 -2.82 -33.53
N LYS A 16 -48.10 -1.93 -34.54
CA LYS A 16 -47.17 -1.92 -35.68
C LYS A 16 -45.73 -1.63 -35.27
N MET A 17 -45.55 -0.77 -34.29
CA MET A 17 -44.22 -0.45 -33.75
C MET A 17 -43.66 -1.62 -32.93
N THR A 18 -44.44 -2.24 -32.05
CA THR A 18 -43.98 -3.39 -31.23
C THR A 18 -43.69 -4.61 -32.09
N GLU A 19 -44.48 -4.88 -33.13
CA GLU A 19 -44.21 -5.91 -34.13
C GLU A 19 -42.90 -5.66 -34.88
N GLY A 20 -42.68 -4.41 -35.34
CA GLY A 20 -41.45 -4.03 -36.03
C GLY A 20 -40.20 -4.20 -35.16
N LEU A 21 -40.26 -3.71 -33.92
CA LEU A 21 -39.16 -3.83 -32.95
C LEU A 21 -38.89 -5.28 -32.55
N SER A 22 -39.94 -6.08 -32.35
CA SER A 22 -39.80 -7.51 -32.04
C SER A 22 -39.14 -8.29 -33.17
N LYS A 23 -39.45 -7.94 -34.42
CA LYS A 23 -38.82 -8.54 -35.59
C LYS A 23 -37.33 -8.20 -35.66
N GLU A 24 -36.98 -6.92 -35.51
CA GLU A 24 -35.58 -6.48 -35.51
C GLU A 24 -34.80 -7.14 -34.37
N MET A 25 -35.40 -7.23 -33.17
CA MET A 25 -34.80 -7.93 -32.03
C MET A 25 -34.60 -9.43 -32.31
N GLY A 26 -35.54 -10.08 -33.01
CA GLY A 26 -35.42 -11.46 -33.45
C GLY A 26 -34.29 -11.69 -34.46
N GLU A 27 -34.13 -10.76 -35.42
CA GLU A 27 -33.03 -10.77 -36.38
C GLU A 27 -31.68 -10.61 -35.67
N LEU A 28 -31.56 -9.66 -34.75
CA LEU A 28 -30.36 -9.43 -33.95
C LEU A 28 -30.03 -10.63 -33.06
N SER A 29 -31.02 -11.17 -32.35
CA SER A 29 -30.88 -12.36 -31.51
C SER A 29 -30.35 -13.55 -32.30
N THR A 30 -30.89 -13.78 -33.49
CA THR A 30 -30.48 -14.87 -34.38
C THR A 30 -29.10 -14.63 -34.98
N LEU A 31 -28.82 -13.42 -35.47
CA LEU A 31 -27.56 -13.10 -36.16
C LEU A 31 -26.36 -13.15 -35.22
N TYR A 32 -26.52 -12.67 -33.99
CA TYR A 32 -25.45 -12.63 -33.00
C TYR A 32 -25.49 -13.80 -31.99
N GLY A 33 -26.48 -14.67 -32.08
CA GLY A 33 -26.64 -15.82 -31.18
C GLY A 33 -26.85 -15.41 -29.71
N VAL A 34 -27.51 -14.27 -29.49
CA VAL A 34 -27.75 -13.70 -28.14
C VAL A 34 -29.18 -13.96 -27.70
N GLU A 35 -29.34 -14.36 -26.43
CA GLU A 35 -30.64 -14.43 -25.77
C GLU A 35 -31.19 -13.00 -25.56
N ALA A 36 -32.37 -12.73 -26.10
CA ALA A 36 -33.01 -11.43 -26.04
C ALA A 36 -34.51 -11.54 -25.79
N CYS A 37 -35.06 -10.58 -25.04
CA CYS A 37 -36.50 -10.41 -24.84
C CYS A 37 -36.84 -8.92 -24.79
N ALA A 38 -38.08 -8.58 -25.14
CA ALA A 38 -38.61 -7.22 -25.06
C ALA A 38 -39.94 -7.22 -24.29
N ILE A 39 -40.15 -6.18 -23.48
CA ILE A 39 -41.36 -5.96 -22.68
C ILE A 39 -41.87 -4.57 -23.03
N PHE A 40 -43.02 -4.49 -23.68
CA PHE A 40 -43.64 -3.25 -24.13
C PHE A 40 -44.82 -2.91 -23.22
N PHE A 41 -44.85 -1.68 -22.72
CA PHE A 41 -45.93 -1.17 -21.88
C PHE A 41 -46.79 -0.20 -22.68
N ASN A 42 -48.11 -0.32 -22.55
CA ASN A 42 -49.07 0.60 -23.12
C ASN A 42 -49.96 1.13 -22.00
N ASP A 43 -50.09 2.45 -21.86
CA ASP A 43 -50.87 3.10 -20.80
C ASP A 43 -52.36 2.71 -20.81
N GLY A 44 -52.86 2.17 -21.93
CA GLY A 44 -54.24 1.69 -22.09
C GLY A 44 -54.47 0.21 -21.78
N GLU A 45 -53.42 -0.59 -21.51
CA GLU A 45 -53.55 -2.02 -21.23
C GLU A 45 -52.94 -2.41 -19.87
N PRO A 46 -53.63 -3.26 -19.07
CA PRO A 46 -53.14 -3.67 -17.77
C PRO A 46 -51.99 -4.69 -17.84
N LYS A 47 -51.73 -5.29 -19.02
CA LYS A 47 -50.67 -6.28 -19.21
C LYS A 47 -49.70 -5.80 -20.29
N PRO A 48 -48.38 -5.96 -20.07
CA PRO A 48 -47.41 -5.65 -21.10
C PRO A 48 -47.43 -6.69 -22.22
N GLU A 49 -47.12 -6.27 -23.43
CA GLU A 49 -46.82 -7.15 -24.55
C GLU A 49 -45.37 -7.64 -24.40
N VAL A 50 -45.15 -8.95 -24.53
CA VAL A 50 -43.84 -9.56 -24.28
C VAL A 50 -43.41 -10.42 -25.45
N TRP A 51 -42.20 -10.16 -25.94
CA TRP A 51 -41.54 -10.96 -26.95
C TRP A 51 -40.29 -11.64 -26.37
N PRO A 52 -39.99 -12.90 -26.73
CA PRO A 52 -40.76 -13.79 -27.61
C PRO A 52 -41.92 -14.50 -26.89
N SER A 53 -41.81 -14.70 -25.57
CA SER A 53 -42.90 -15.18 -24.72
C SER A 53 -42.68 -14.72 -23.28
N HIS A 54 -43.75 -14.72 -22.48
CA HIS A 54 -43.65 -14.39 -21.06
C HIS A 54 -42.72 -15.35 -20.30
N GLU A 55 -42.78 -16.66 -20.59
CA GLU A 55 -41.92 -17.66 -19.94
C GLU A 55 -40.45 -17.41 -20.27
N THR A 56 -40.16 -17.11 -21.53
CA THR A 56 -38.80 -16.86 -22.01
C THR A 56 -38.22 -15.61 -21.38
N ALA A 57 -38.98 -14.51 -21.37
CA ALA A 57 -38.56 -13.27 -20.72
C ALA A 57 -38.36 -13.44 -19.21
N HIS A 58 -39.24 -14.20 -18.54
CA HIS A 58 -39.12 -14.47 -17.11
C HIS A 58 -37.86 -15.28 -16.79
N ALA A 59 -37.59 -16.36 -17.53
CA ALA A 59 -36.40 -17.17 -17.35
C ALA A 59 -35.10 -16.36 -17.57
N MET A 60 -35.08 -15.49 -18.58
CA MET A 60 -33.95 -14.58 -18.83
C MET A 60 -33.75 -13.59 -17.68
N LEU A 61 -34.84 -13.00 -17.15
CA LEU A 61 -34.78 -12.09 -16.01
C LEU A 61 -34.27 -12.79 -14.75
N GLU A 62 -34.76 -14.00 -14.45
CA GLU A 62 -34.27 -14.80 -13.32
C GLU A 62 -32.77 -15.10 -13.46
N ARG A 63 -32.34 -15.54 -14.64
CA ARG A 63 -30.93 -15.81 -14.94
C ARG A 63 -30.08 -14.56 -14.75
N LEU A 64 -30.53 -13.42 -15.27
CA LEU A 64 -29.84 -12.13 -15.13
C LEU A 64 -29.69 -11.74 -13.66
N GLN A 65 -30.77 -11.84 -12.87
CA GLN A 65 -30.74 -11.53 -11.44
C GLN A 65 -29.78 -12.45 -10.68
N MET A 66 -29.75 -13.74 -11.00
CA MET A 66 -28.83 -14.70 -10.39
C MET A 66 -27.37 -14.38 -10.72
N LEU A 67 -27.07 -14.03 -11.96
CA LEU A 67 -25.72 -13.61 -12.37
C LEU A 67 -25.30 -12.32 -11.67
N GLN A 68 -26.19 -11.32 -11.61
CA GLN A 68 -25.93 -10.06 -10.91
C GLN A 68 -25.64 -10.28 -9.42
N LYS A 69 -26.42 -11.11 -8.74
CA LYS A 69 -26.18 -11.47 -7.33
C LYS A 69 -24.82 -12.15 -7.14
N ARG A 70 -24.48 -13.10 -8.02
CA ARG A 70 -23.18 -13.79 -7.99
C ARG A 70 -22.02 -12.81 -8.20
N ASP A 71 -22.13 -11.92 -9.19
CA ASP A 71 -21.08 -10.93 -9.48
C ASP A 71 -20.93 -9.92 -8.33
N GLN A 72 -22.03 -9.50 -7.70
CA GLN A 72 -22.00 -8.66 -6.50
C GLN A 72 -21.31 -9.39 -5.33
N LEU A 73 -21.66 -10.65 -5.07
CA LEU A 73 -21.03 -11.46 -4.03
C LEU A 73 -19.53 -11.64 -4.29
N GLN A 74 -19.15 -11.92 -5.54
CA GLN A 74 -17.74 -12.05 -5.92
C GLN A 74 -16.98 -10.73 -5.76
N LYS A 75 -17.58 -9.61 -6.14
CA LYS A 75 -17.01 -8.28 -5.95
C LYS A 75 -16.80 -7.97 -4.47
N LEU A 76 -17.81 -8.22 -3.63
CA LEU A 76 -17.71 -8.02 -2.18
C LEU A 76 -16.62 -8.91 -1.57
N ALA A 77 -16.56 -10.19 -1.94
CA ALA A 77 -15.52 -11.10 -1.46
C ALA A 77 -14.10 -10.63 -1.86
N ASN A 78 -13.94 -10.10 -3.08
CA ASN A 78 -12.67 -9.53 -3.55
C ASN A 78 -12.29 -8.27 -2.76
N GLU A 79 -13.23 -7.34 -2.55
CA GLU A 79 -13.00 -6.14 -1.74
C GLU A 79 -12.63 -6.50 -0.30
N GLU A 80 -13.35 -7.45 0.29
CA GLU A 80 -13.07 -7.96 1.64
C GLU A 80 -11.67 -8.59 1.73
N LYS A 81 -11.24 -9.33 0.70
CA LYS A 81 -9.88 -9.87 0.61
C LYS A 81 -8.84 -8.76 0.55
N ILE A 82 -9.03 -7.75 -0.32
CA ILE A 82 -8.10 -6.62 -0.44
C ILE A 82 -7.94 -5.91 0.91
N LEU A 83 -9.03 -5.65 1.61
CA LEU A 83 -9.01 -5.00 2.92
C LEU A 83 -8.29 -5.85 3.98
N ARG A 84 -8.50 -7.17 3.97
CA ARG A 84 -7.78 -8.10 4.86
C ARG A 84 -6.28 -8.09 4.60
N ASP A 85 -5.87 -8.17 3.34
CA ASP A 85 -4.46 -8.16 2.96
C ASP A 85 -3.80 -6.84 3.37
N GLN A 86 -4.48 -5.71 3.17
CA GLN A 86 -4.00 -4.39 3.62
C GLN A 86 -3.88 -4.30 5.15
N LEU A 87 -4.87 -4.79 5.88
CA LEU A 87 -4.84 -4.82 7.34
C LEU A 87 -3.66 -5.67 7.84
N GLN A 88 -3.42 -6.83 7.23
CA GLN A 88 -2.32 -7.70 7.61
C GLN A 88 -0.97 -7.03 7.34
N ASN A 89 -0.79 -6.44 6.15
CA ASN A 89 0.42 -5.69 5.82
C ASN A 89 0.71 -4.57 6.83
N LYS A 90 -0.33 -3.83 7.24
CA LYS A 90 -0.18 -2.76 8.25
C LYS A 90 0.15 -3.30 9.64
N LYS A 91 -0.40 -4.45 10.03
CA LYS A 91 -0.03 -5.13 11.28
C LYS A 91 1.43 -5.57 11.27
N ASP A 92 1.89 -6.12 10.15
CA ASP A 92 3.28 -6.58 9.99
C ASP A 92 4.25 -5.40 9.99
N GLU A 93 3.90 -4.31 9.32
CA GLU A 93 4.66 -3.05 9.35
C GLU A 93 4.77 -2.49 10.77
N LEU A 94 3.67 -2.46 11.52
CA LEU A 94 3.66 -2.01 12.92
C LEU A 94 4.51 -2.92 13.82
N SER A 95 4.44 -4.24 13.64
CA SER A 95 5.26 -5.20 14.36
C SER A 95 6.75 -4.99 14.10
N ARG A 96 7.14 -4.79 12.83
CA ARG A 96 8.52 -4.48 12.43
C ARG A 96 9.00 -3.18 13.08
N LEU A 97 8.23 -2.10 12.97
CA LEU A 97 8.59 -0.81 13.55
C LEU A 97 8.73 -0.86 15.08
N ARG A 98 7.86 -1.62 15.77
CA ARG A 98 7.99 -1.85 17.22
C ARG A 98 9.31 -2.55 17.58
N LYS A 99 9.69 -3.58 16.83
CA LYS A 99 10.98 -4.28 17.04
C LYS A 99 12.17 -3.36 16.78
N GLU A 100 12.12 -2.57 15.70
CA GLU A 100 13.18 -1.60 15.38
C GLU A 100 13.30 -0.51 16.44
N ASN A 101 12.18 0.02 16.94
CA ASN A 101 12.18 1.02 18.01
C ASN A 101 12.73 0.43 19.30
N LYS A 102 12.28 -0.76 19.69
CA LYS A 102 12.81 -1.46 20.86
C LYS A 102 14.33 -1.63 20.75
N LYS A 103 14.82 -2.08 19.60
CA LYS A 103 16.26 -2.21 19.34
C LYS A 103 17.02 -0.89 19.55
N LYS A 104 16.46 0.23 19.07
CA LYS A 104 17.06 1.57 19.25
C LYS A 104 17.04 2.00 20.71
N GLU A 105 15.93 1.83 21.42
CA GLU A 105 15.78 2.19 22.83
C GLU A 105 16.80 1.43 23.70
N LEU A 106 16.90 0.13 23.47
CA LEU A 106 17.86 -0.76 24.13
C LEU A 106 19.31 -0.38 23.83
N LYS A 107 19.63 -0.06 22.57
CA LYS A 107 20.98 0.42 22.19
C LYS A 107 21.31 1.77 22.86
N VAL A 108 20.35 2.69 22.94
CA VAL A 108 20.51 3.96 23.67
C VAL A 108 20.73 3.72 25.16
N PHE A 109 19.95 2.82 25.78
CA PHE A 109 20.11 2.47 27.18
C PHE A 109 21.50 1.90 27.47
N MET A 110 21.96 0.94 26.65
CA MET A 110 23.31 0.39 26.72
C MET A 110 24.40 1.49 26.71
N TYR A 111 24.31 2.43 25.75
CA TYR A 111 25.27 3.54 25.67
C TYR A 111 25.21 4.47 26.88
N LYS A 112 24.02 4.76 27.41
CA LYS A 112 23.87 5.56 28.65
C LYS A 112 24.50 4.87 29.85
N CYS A 113 24.34 3.55 30.00
CA CYS A 113 25.01 2.79 31.05
C CYS A 113 26.54 2.89 30.93
N MET A 114 27.09 2.73 29.73
CA MET A 114 28.54 2.86 29.50
C MET A 114 29.06 4.28 29.77
N ALA A 115 28.25 5.30 29.56
CA ALA A 115 28.57 6.69 29.89
C ALA A 115 28.36 7.03 31.39
N GLY A 116 27.90 6.09 32.22
CA GLY A 116 27.56 6.33 33.62
C GLY A 116 26.30 7.19 33.83
N LEU A 117 25.48 7.37 32.78
CA LEU A 117 24.26 8.20 32.79
C LEU A 117 22.98 7.42 33.14
N ALA A 118 23.05 6.09 33.20
CA ALA A 118 21.93 5.22 33.58
C ALA A 118 22.44 4.01 34.37
N SER A 119 21.64 3.52 35.31
CA SER A 119 21.97 2.31 36.08
C SER A 119 21.44 1.06 35.38
N VAL A 120 22.20 -0.02 35.44
CA VAL A 120 21.75 -1.35 34.98
C VAL A 120 20.55 -1.84 35.80
N SER A 121 20.36 -1.34 37.02
CA SER A 121 19.17 -1.65 37.83
C SER A 121 17.87 -1.18 37.21
N ASP A 122 17.92 -0.19 36.30
CA ASP A 122 16.75 0.39 35.65
C ASP A 122 16.33 -0.44 34.41
N PHE A 123 17.05 -1.52 34.13
CA PHE A 123 16.81 -2.40 33.00
C PHE A 123 15.65 -3.36 33.24
N ASP A 124 14.75 -3.47 32.25
CA ASP A 124 13.70 -4.48 32.28
C ASP A 124 14.25 -5.85 31.88
N PHE A 125 14.29 -6.79 32.83
CA PHE A 125 14.78 -8.15 32.60
C PHE A 125 13.99 -8.92 31.52
N ARG A 126 12.76 -8.50 31.20
CA ARG A 126 11.98 -9.07 30.09
C ARG A 126 12.61 -8.80 28.73
N ASP A 127 13.50 -7.81 28.64
CA ASP A 127 14.20 -7.42 27.43
C ASP A 127 15.62 -8.00 27.35
N MET A 128 16.00 -8.89 28.28
CA MET A 128 17.36 -9.40 28.41
C MET A 128 17.86 -10.09 27.14
N ASP A 129 17.04 -10.94 26.53
CA ASP A 129 17.41 -11.66 25.30
C ASP A 129 17.70 -10.68 24.15
N ASP A 130 16.87 -9.66 24.00
CA ASP A 130 17.05 -8.61 22.99
C ASP A 130 18.33 -7.80 23.26
N MET A 131 18.62 -7.50 24.53
CA MET A 131 19.85 -6.81 24.91
C MET A 131 21.11 -7.64 24.66
N ILE A 132 21.09 -8.93 24.97
CA ILE A 132 22.22 -9.84 24.70
C ILE A 132 22.53 -9.83 23.20
N LEU A 133 21.49 -9.92 22.36
CA LEU A 133 21.64 -9.84 20.91
C LEU A 133 22.28 -8.50 20.49
N ILE A 134 21.74 -7.37 20.97
CA ILE A 134 22.23 -6.03 20.63
C ILE A 134 23.68 -5.81 21.07
N MET A 135 24.04 -6.26 22.27
CA MET A 135 25.41 -6.16 22.78
C MET A 135 26.38 -6.96 21.90
N ASN A 136 26.03 -8.20 21.57
CA ASN A 136 26.85 -9.05 20.70
C ASN A 136 27.02 -8.44 19.31
N GLU A 137 25.93 -7.98 18.68
CA GLU A 137 25.98 -7.28 17.39
C GLU A 137 26.86 -6.02 17.46
N THR A 138 26.72 -5.22 18.52
CA THR A 138 27.52 -4.00 18.68
C THR A 138 28.99 -4.30 18.89
N GLN A 139 29.31 -5.35 19.67
CA GLN A 139 30.69 -5.81 19.86
C GLN A 139 31.30 -6.31 18.55
N GLN A 140 30.55 -7.07 17.75
CA GLN A 140 31.00 -7.51 16.42
C GLN A 140 31.24 -6.33 15.48
N GLU A 141 30.34 -5.33 15.46
CA GLU A 141 30.49 -4.10 14.68
C GLU A 141 31.76 -3.34 15.09
N LEU A 142 32.02 -3.20 16.39
CA LEU A 142 33.22 -2.56 16.91
C LEU A 142 34.50 -3.33 16.56
N ASN A 143 34.49 -4.65 16.71
CA ASN A 143 35.62 -5.49 16.33
C ASN A 143 35.94 -5.40 14.83
N ALA A 144 34.91 -5.40 13.98
CA ALA A 144 35.08 -5.22 12.53
C ALA A 144 35.69 -3.85 12.20
N ARG A 145 35.27 -2.79 12.90
CA ARG A 145 35.84 -1.44 12.74
C ARG A 145 37.28 -1.35 13.22
N MET A 146 37.64 -2.01 14.31
CA MET A 146 39.03 -2.06 14.79
C MET A 146 39.93 -2.82 13.81
N ASN A 147 39.52 -4.03 13.40
CA ASN A 147 40.31 -4.86 12.49
C ASN A 147 40.40 -4.27 11.07
N GLY A 148 39.37 -3.55 10.61
CA GLY A 148 39.41 -2.80 9.34
C GLY A 148 40.23 -1.51 9.38
N GLY A 149 40.49 -0.97 10.59
CA GLY A 149 41.29 0.24 10.81
C GLY A 149 42.79 -0.02 11.05
N GLU A 150 43.19 -1.25 11.35
CA GLU A 150 44.60 -1.60 11.63
C GLU A 150 45.54 -1.42 10.42
N LEU A 151 45.04 -1.40 9.18
CA LEU A 151 45.86 -1.09 8.00
C LEU A 151 46.34 0.37 7.94
N HIS A 152 45.70 1.30 8.68
CA HIS A 152 46.08 2.72 8.64
C HIS A 152 47.03 3.12 9.79
N TYR A 153 47.06 2.39 10.91
CA TYR A 153 47.93 2.73 12.04
C TYR A 153 49.38 2.22 11.86
N VAL A 154 49.56 1.06 11.20
CA VAL A 154 50.90 0.47 10.99
C VAL A 154 51.70 1.21 9.92
N ALA A 155 51.04 1.86 8.94
CA ALA A 155 51.71 2.62 7.88
C ALA A 155 52.38 3.91 8.37
N SER A 156 51.92 4.49 9.50
CA SER A 156 52.44 5.77 9.99
C SER A 156 53.63 5.64 10.98
N SER A 157 54.03 4.42 11.34
CA SER A 157 55.14 4.20 12.30
C SER A 157 56.48 3.79 11.65
N ASN A 158 56.54 3.68 10.32
CA ASN A 158 57.75 3.30 9.58
C ASN A 158 58.32 4.46 8.76
N GLU A 159 58.65 5.60 9.40
CA GLU A 159 59.67 6.51 8.88
C GLU A 159 60.49 7.06 10.04
N VAL A 160 61.71 6.55 10.21
CA VAL A 160 62.74 7.21 11.02
C VAL A 160 64.09 7.19 10.27
N VAL A 161 64.72 8.37 10.28
CA VAL A 161 66.16 8.70 10.18
C VAL A 161 66.78 8.88 8.80
N GLU A 162 67.13 10.14 8.50
CA GLU A 162 68.47 10.67 8.12
C GLU A 162 68.31 12.20 8.02
N GLY A 163 69.11 13.14 8.54
CA GLY A 163 70.43 13.15 9.18
C GLY A 163 71.09 14.49 8.79
N SER A 164 71.64 15.23 9.77
CA SER A 164 72.78 16.18 9.68
C SER A 164 72.54 17.67 9.99
N GLY A 165 73.13 18.11 11.11
CA GLY A 165 73.95 19.34 11.19
C GLY A 165 73.32 20.63 11.75
N PRO A 166 73.82 21.22 12.85
CA PRO A 166 73.30 22.47 13.44
C PRO A 166 74.07 23.71 12.91
N PRO A 167 73.63 24.96 13.18
CA PRO A 167 74.17 25.61 14.38
C PRO A 167 73.26 26.64 15.09
N SER A 168 73.52 26.77 16.39
CA SER A 168 73.58 27.99 17.23
C SER A 168 72.37 28.93 17.43
N SER A 169 72.08 29.08 18.73
CA SER A 169 71.27 30.02 19.53
C SER A 169 71.51 31.53 19.28
N PRO A 170 70.96 32.47 20.11
CA PRO A 170 69.59 32.69 20.62
C PRO A 170 69.15 34.18 20.48
N MET A 171 67.98 34.51 21.06
CA MET A 171 67.67 35.82 21.69
C MET A 171 67.38 37.02 20.77
N ASN A 172 66.17 37.59 20.82
CA ASN A 172 65.77 38.60 21.79
C ASN A 172 64.41 39.24 21.43
N SER A 173 63.70 39.53 22.52
CA SER A 173 62.57 40.40 22.87
C SER A 173 62.04 41.50 21.93
N THR A 174 60.88 41.98 22.38
CA THR A 174 60.23 43.31 22.20
C THR A 174 59.31 43.42 20.99
N ASP A 175 58.13 44.03 21.04
CA ASP A 175 57.29 44.61 22.11
C ASP A 175 55.98 45.06 21.42
N THR A 176 54.90 45.22 22.19
CA THR A 176 53.83 46.25 22.05
C THR A 176 53.17 46.44 20.65
N THR A 177 51.86 46.30 20.46
CA THR A 177 50.85 47.22 21.01
C THR A 177 49.44 46.67 20.76
N GLN A 178 48.55 46.91 21.72
CA GLN A 178 47.09 46.91 21.59
C GLN A 178 46.59 47.87 20.49
N SER A 179 45.45 47.57 19.87
CA SER A 179 44.26 48.43 19.98
C SER A 179 43.01 47.70 19.46
N LEU A 180 41.95 47.79 20.27
CA LEU A 180 40.56 47.64 19.85
C LEU A 180 40.14 48.86 19.02
N ASP A 181 39.41 48.64 17.93
CA ASP A 181 38.02 49.08 17.68
C ASP A 181 37.55 48.53 16.33
#